data_AF-A0A2J8S3T9-F1
#
_entry.id   AF-A0A2J8S3T9-F1
#
_cell.length_a   1.000
_cell.length_b   1.000
_cell.length_c   1.000
_cell.angle_alpha   90.00
_cell.angle_beta   90.00
_cell.angle_gamma   90.00
#
_symmetry.space_group_name_H-M   'P 1'
#
loop_
_entity.id
_entity.type
_entity.pdbx_description
1 polymer ?
#
loop_
_entity_poly.entity_id
_entity_poly.type
_entity_poly.pdbx_seq_one_letter_code
_entity_poly.pdbx_strand_id
1 'polypeptide(L)'
;MSGTEEAILGGRDSHPAAGGGSVLCFGQCQYTAEEYQAIQKALRQRLGPEYISSRMAGGGQKVCYIEGHRVINLANEMFGYNGWAHSITQQNVDFVDLNNGKFYVGVCAFVRVQLKDGSYHEDVGYGVS
;
A
#
# COMPACT_ATOMS: atom_id res chain seq x y z
N MET A 1 -68.01 8.07 -46.70
CA MET A 1 -67.47 9.44 -46.54
C MET A 1 -66.61 9.42 -45.29
N SER A 2 -65.31 9.15 -45.47
CA SER A 2 -64.21 10.09 -45.15
C SER A 2 -63.68 9.81 -43.73
N GLY A 3 -62.40 9.55 -43.48
CA GLY A 3 -61.20 9.53 -44.29
C GLY A 3 -60.04 8.97 -43.45
N THR A 4 -59.03 8.46 -44.14
CA THR A 4 -57.76 7.95 -43.62
C THR A 4 -56.86 9.12 -43.22
N GLU A 5 -56.16 9.03 -42.08
CA GLU A 5 -54.86 9.71 -41.89
C GLU A 5 -53.93 8.84 -41.03
N GLU A 6 -52.81 8.44 -41.65
CA GLU A 6 -51.59 7.97 -40.98
C GLU A 6 -50.84 9.16 -40.36
N ALA A 7 -50.19 8.94 -39.21
CA ALA A 7 -49.06 9.75 -38.78
C ALA A 7 -48.06 8.93 -37.93
N ILE A 8 -47.06 8.38 -38.63
CA ILE A 8 -45.61 8.56 -38.43
C ILE A 8 -45.06 8.44 -36.98
N LEU A 9 -44.33 7.33 -36.78
CA LEU A 9 -43.00 7.20 -36.15
C LEU A 9 -42.62 8.20 -35.05
N GLY A 10 -42.63 7.71 -33.81
CA GLY A 10 -41.92 8.31 -32.68
C GLY A 10 -41.29 7.22 -31.82
N GLY A 11 -40.33 6.49 -32.38
CA GLY A 11 -39.45 5.63 -31.60
C GLY A 11 -38.74 6.47 -30.56
N ARG A 12 -39.20 6.39 -29.30
CA ARG A 12 -38.41 6.86 -28.18
C ARG A 12 -37.31 5.84 -27.99
N ASP A 13 -36.14 6.19 -28.51
CA ASP A 13 -34.87 5.58 -28.15
C ASP A 13 -34.81 5.44 -26.63
N SER A 14 -35.03 4.22 -26.15
CA SER A 14 -34.61 3.82 -24.83
C SER A 14 -33.09 3.82 -24.84
N HIS A 15 -32.50 4.99 -24.64
CA HIS A 15 -31.10 5.10 -24.31
C HIS A 15 -30.83 4.17 -23.12
N PRO A 16 -29.90 3.21 -23.23
CA PRO A 16 -29.47 2.47 -22.06
C PRO A 16 -28.89 3.52 -21.11
N ALA A 17 -29.42 3.57 -19.89
CA ALA A 17 -28.81 4.36 -18.82
C ALA A 17 -27.33 3.95 -18.77
N ALA A 18 -26.45 4.85 -19.19
CA ALA A 18 -25.02 4.66 -19.07
C ALA A 18 -24.76 4.43 -17.58
N GLY A 19 -24.51 3.17 -17.23
CA GLY A 19 -24.17 2.78 -15.87
C GLY A 19 -22.94 3.59 -15.47
N GLY A 20 -23.17 4.60 -14.63
CA GLY A 20 -22.11 5.40 -14.04
C GLY A 20 -21.30 4.50 -13.12
N GLY A 21 -20.37 3.74 -13.67
CA GLY A 21 -19.38 3.02 -12.90
C GLY A 21 -18.57 4.04 -12.13
N SER A 22 -18.80 4.13 -10.82
CA SER A 22 -17.95 4.95 -9.95
C SER A 22 -16.52 4.47 -10.13
N VAL A 23 -15.62 5.34 -10.61
CA VAL A 23 -14.20 5.04 -10.65
C VAL A 23 -13.75 4.76 -9.22
N LEU A 24 -13.34 3.52 -8.94
CA LEU A 24 -12.86 3.14 -7.62
C LEU A 24 -11.53 3.84 -7.36
N CYS A 25 -11.42 4.54 -6.24
CA CYS A 25 -10.17 5.15 -5.82
C CYS A 25 -9.37 4.21 -4.91
N PHE A 26 -8.12 4.60 -4.64
CA PHE A 26 -7.31 3.92 -3.62
C PHE A 26 -8.05 3.86 -2.28
N GLY A 27 -7.97 2.72 -1.60
CA GLY A 27 -8.69 2.44 -0.36
C GLY A 27 -10.13 1.93 -0.55
N GLN A 28 -10.61 1.83 -1.79
CA GLN A 28 -11.94 1.32 -2.13
C GLN A 28 -11.92 0.17 -3.16
N CYS A 29 -10.74 -0.16 -3.70
CA CYS A 29 -10.57 -1.12 -4.77
C CYS A 29 -10.39 -2.54 -4.20
N GLN A 30 -11.47 -3.32 -4.16
CA GLN A 30 -11.46 -4.68 -3.64
C GLN A 30 -10.59 -5.61 -4.49
N TYR A 31 -9.89 -6.54 -3.83
CA TYR A 31 -9.16 -7.62 -4.49
C TYR A 31 -10.13 -8.60 -5.16
N THR A 32 -9.80 -9.08 -6.37
CA THR A 32 -10.51 -10.23 -6.95
C THR A 32 -10.12 -11.51 -6.23
N ALA A 33 -10.91 -12.57 -6.37
CA ALA A 33 -10.61 -13.85 -5.74
C ALA A 33 -9.26 -14.43 -6.22
N GLU A 34 -8.94 -14.25 -7.50
CA GLU A 34 -7.70 -14.70 -8.13
C GLU A 34 -6.50 -13.91 -7.59
N GLU A 35 -6.61 -12.59 -7.52
CA GLU A 35 -5.55 -11.71 -7.01
C GLU A 35 -5.29 -12.00 -5.53
N TYR A 36 -6.35 -12.13 -4.73
CA TYR A 36 -6.26 -12.50 -3.33
C TYR A 36 -5.53 -13.84 -3.13
N GLN A 37 -5.90 -14.87 -3.89
CA GLN A 37 -5.25 -16.18 -3.79
C GLN A 37 -3.78 -16.14 -4.23
N ALA A 38 -3.46 -15.40 -5.29
CA ALA A 38 -2.10 -15.24 -5.78
C ALA A 38 -1.20 -14.55 -4.74
N ILE A 39 -1.65 -13.41 -4.22
CA ILE A 39 -0.94 -12.64 -3.19
C ILE A 39 -0.79 -13.48 -1.92
N GLN A 40 -1.86 -14.12 -1.44
CA GLN A 40 -1.82 -14.93 -0.23
C GLN A 40 -0.88 -16.13 -0.35
N LYS A 41 -0.77 -16.73 -1.54
CA LYS A 41 0.20 -17.80 -1.80
C LYS A 41 1.64 -17.26 -1.83
N ALA A 42 1.86 -16.10 -2.44
CA ALA A 42 3.18 -15.50 -2.56
C ALA A 42 3.73 -15.00 -1.21
N LEU A 43 2.90 -14.33 -0.39
CA LEU A 43 3.28 -13.83 0.93
C LEU A 43 3.67 -14.93 1.94
N ARG A 44 3.29 -16.20 1.68
CA ARG A 44 3.72 -17.35 2.51
C ARG A 44 5.14 -17.83 2.20
N GLN A 45 5.73 -17.38 1.10
CA GLN A 45 7.09 -17.74 0.74
C GLN A 45 8.09 -16.99 1.64
N ARG A 46 9.17 -17.67 2.01
CA ARG A 46 10.28 -17.02 2.70
C ARG A 46 11.17 -16.34 1.67
N LEU A 47 11.72 -15.19 2.05
CA LEU A 47 12.73 -14.52 1.25
C LEU A 47 14.03 -15.34 1.22
N GLY A 48 14.66 -15.36 0.05
CA GLY A 48 15.97 -15.97 -0.12
C GLY A 48 17.10 -15.15 0.55
N PRO A 49 18.29 -15.74 0.73
CA PRO A 49 19.42 -15.08 1.36
C PRO A 49 19.88 -13.81 0.63
N GLU A 50 19.59 -13.70 -0.67
CA GLU A 50 19.85 -12.52 -1.48
C GLU A 50 19.13 -11.27 -0.98
N TYR A 51 18.06 -11.39 -0.19
CA TYR A 51 17.35 -10.26 0.43
C TYR A 51 17.88 -9.87 1.81
N ILE A 52 18.69 -10.74 2.43
CA ILE A 52 19.09 -10.62 3.84
C ILE A 52 20.48 -10.00 3.95
N SER A 53 20.53 -8.77 4.47
CA SER A 53 21.76 -8.10 4.88
C SER A 53 22.05 -8.37 6.36
N SER A 54 23.29 -8.09 6.78
CA SER A 54 23.68 -8.30 8.17
C SER A 54 24.69 -7.28 8.65
N ARG A 55 24.62 -6.92 9.93
CA ARG A 55 25.55 -5.99 10.59
C ARG A 55 25.93 -6.50 11.97
N MET A 56 27.07 -6.03 12.49
CA MET A 56 27.46 -6.25 13.88
C MET A 56 26.70 -5.28 14.79
N ALA A 57 26.16 -5.80 15.89
CA ALA A 57 25.53 -5.04 16.96
C ALA A 57 26.42 -5.07 18.22
N GLY A 58 25.98 -4.38 19.27
CA GLY A 58 26.64 -4.42 20.58
C GLY A 58 26.82 -5.85 21.09
N GLY A 59 27.92 -6.11 21.81
CA GLY A 59 28.22 -7.44 22.35
C GLY A 59 28.66 -8.48 21.31
N GLY A 60 29.00 -8.07 20.09
CA GLY A 60 29.52 -8.97 19.04
C GLY A 60 28.45 -9.81 18.33
N GLN A 61 27.17 -9.53 18.59
CA GLN A 61 26.07 -10.24 17.93
C GLN A 61 25.89 -9.76 16.49
N LYS A 62 25.63 -10.71 15.58
CA LYS A 62 25.27 -10.41 14.20
C LYS A 62 23.74 -10.29 14.09
N VAL A 63 23.26 -9.16 13.59
CA VAL A 63 21.83 -8.92 13.36
C VAL A 63 21.55 -8.94 11.87
N CYS A 64 20.55 -9.72 11.46
CA CYS A 64 20.06 -9.80 10.09
C CYS A 64 18.92 -8.81 9.88
N TYR A 65 18.86 -8.18 8.71
CA TYR A 65 17.82 -7.23 8.34
C TYR A 65 17.62 -7.22 6.82
N ILE A 66 16.52 -6.63 6.36
CA ILE A 66 16.26 -6.37 4.94
C ILE A 66 16.45 -4.87 4.72
N GLU A 67 17.18 -4.50 3.67
CA GLU A 67 17.39 -3.11 3.30
C GLU A 67 16.09 -2.45 2.83
N GLY A 68 15.87 -1.19 3.21
CA GLY A 68 14.60 -0.49 2.95
C GLY A 68 14.21 -0.47 1.47
N HIS A 69 15.16 -0.24 0.56
CA HIS A 69 14.88 -0.24 -0.88
C HIS A 69 14.38 -1.61 -1.40
N ARG A 70 14.81 -2.72 -0.78
CA ARG A 70 14.35 -4.06 -1.16
C ARG A 70 12.93 -4.31 -0.71
N VAL A 71 12.55 -3.86 0.49
CA VAL A 71 11.17 -3.94 0.98
C VAL A 71 10.22 -3.12 0.09
N ILE A 72 10.65 -1.92 -0.33
CA ILE A 72 9.89 -1.08 -1.27
C ILE A 72 9.67 -1.81 -2.61
N ASN A 73 10.72 -2.41 -3.17
CA ASN A 73 10.61 -3.16 -4.42
C ASN A 73 9.70 -4.39 -4.27
N LEU A 74 9.84 -5.15 -3.18
CA LEU A 74 8.97 -6.29 -2.89
C LEU A 74 7.49 -5.87 -2.79
N ALA A 75 7.19 -4.73 -2.15
CA ALA A 75 5.83 -4.21 -2.08
C ALA A 75 5.30 -3.79 -3.46
N ASN A 76 6.14 -3.15 -4.29
CA ASN A 76 5.78 -2.80 -5.67
C ASN A 76 5.53 -4.04 -6.56
N GLU A 77 6.31 -5.10 -6.39
CA GLU A 77 6.11 -6.36 -7.11
C GLU A 77 4.87 -7.11 -6.64
N MET A 78 4.61 -7.12 -5.33
CA MET A 78 3.50 -7.87 -4.73
C MET A 78 2.14 -7.20 -4.94
N PHE A 79 2.09 -5.87 -4.78
CA PHE A 79 0.83 -5.11 -4.77
C PHE A 79 0.68 -4.21 -6.01
N GLY A 80 1.73 -4.03 -6.80
CA GLY A 80 1.77 -3.00 -7.84
C GLY A 80 2.10 -1.62 -7.28
N TYR A 81 2.68 -0.75 -8.11
CA TYR A 81 3.12 0.60 -7.70
C TYR A 81 2.01 1.48 -7.10
N ASN A 82 0.74 1.21 -7.43
CA ASN A 82 -0.44 1.92 -6.95
C ASN A 82 -1.34 1.05 -6.04
N GLY A 83 -0.93 -0.18 -5.74
CA GLY A 83 -1.73 -1.09 -4.90
C GLY A 83 -1.43 -0.97 -3.40
N TRP A 84 -0.40 -0.21 -3.03
CA TRP A 84 -0.04 0.09 -1.65
C TRP A 84 0.38 1.55 -1.51
N ALA A 85 0.25 2.08 -0.31
CA ALA A 85 0.74 3.38 0.08
C ALA A 85 1.18 3.34 1.55
N HIS A 86 1.96 4.32 1.99
CA HIS A 86 2.30 4.47 3.39
C HIS A 86 2.26 5.94 3.82
N SER A 87 2.10 6.17 5.12
CA SER A 87 2.09 7.50 5.73
C SER A 87 2.75 7.44 7.10
N ILE A 88 3.47 8.50 7.46
CA ILE A 88 3.92 8.73 8.83
C ILE A 88 2.75 9.34 9.60
N THR A 89 2.21 8.61 10.56
CA THR A 89 1.06 9.06 11.36
C THR A 89 1.50 9.86 12.57
N GLN A 90 2.66 9.52 13.13
CA GLN A 90 3.28 10.24 14.23
C GLN A 90 4.80 10.10 14.18
N GLN A 91 5.53 11.15 14.60
CA GLN A 91 6.97 11.11 14.77
C GLN A 91 7.36 11.91 16.02
N ASN A 92 8.13 11.29 16.92
CA ASN A 92 8.55 11.90 18.17
C ASN A 92 10.06 11.78 18.34
N VAL A 93 10.67 12.84 18.87
CA VAL A 93 12.06 12.82 19.33
C VAL A 93 12.06 12.47 20.81
N ASP A 94 12.67 11.34 21.15
CA ASP A 94 12.68 10.83 22.53
C ASP A 94 13.77 11.47 23.37
N PHE A 95 14.97 11.62 22.80
CA PHE A 95 16.09 12.27 23.46
C PHE A 95 17.03 12.93 22.45
N VAL A 96 17.72 13.98 22.92
CA VAL A 96 18.80 14.67 22.22
C VAL A 96 19.87 15.01 23.27
N ASP A 97 20.90 14.19 23.33
CA ASP A 97 21.98 14.34 24.32
C ASP A 97 23.27 14.81 23.64
N LEU A 98 24.03 15.68 24.31
CA LEU A 98 25.36 16.11 23.88
C LEU A 98 26.40 15.61 24.88
N ASN A 99 27.29 14.72 24.45
CA ASN A 99 28.37 14.17 25.29
C ASN A 99 29.70 14.19 24.52
N ASN A 100 30.71 14.84 25.09
CA ASN A 100 32.05 14.98 24.50
C ASN A 100 32.04 15.51 23.05
N GLY A 101 31.16 16.48 22.77
CA GLY A 101 31.02 17.07 21.43
C GLY A 101 30.28 16.19 20.42
N LYS A 102 29.73 15.04 20.84
CA LYS A 102 28.92 14.15 20.00
C LYS A 102 27.45 14.19 20.43
N PHE A 103 26.56 14.26 19.45
CA PHE A 103 25.13 14.14 19.69
C PHE A 103 24.72 12.68 19.70
N TYR A 104 23.75 12.37 20.56
CA TYR A 104 23.06 11.10 20.64
C TYR A 104 21.57 11.38 20.54
N VAL A 105 20.91 10.81 19.54
CA VAL A 105 19.52 11.13 19.22
C VAL A 105 18.70 9.86 19.04
N GLY A 106 17.55 9.81 19.71
CA GLY A 106 16.55 8.77 19.55
C GLY A 106 15.26 9.34 18.97
N VAL A 107 14.73 8.72 17.92
CA VAL A 107 13.48 9.16 17.26
C VAL A 107 12.61 7.94 16.98
N CYS A 108 11.34 7.96 17.40
CA CYS A 108 10.35 6.98 16.97
C CYS A 108 9.45 7.55 15.87
N ALA A 109 9.01 6.69 14.96
CA ALA A 109 8.01 7.02 13.95
C ALA A 109 6.96 5.90 13.87
N PHE A 110 5.68 6.28 13.93
CA PHE A 110 4.57 5.39 13.65
C PHE A 110 4.26 5.48 12.15
N VAL A 111 4.32 4.34 11.47
CA VAL A 111 4.16 4.27 10.02
C VAL A 111 3.01 3.33 9.71
N ARG A 112 2.00 3.87 9.02
CA ARG A 112 0.86 3.11 8.52
C ARG A 112 1.09 2.75 7.06
N VAL A 113 0.96 1.47 6.73
CA VAL A 113 0.92 0.94 5.35
C VAL A 113 -0.51 0.53 5.04
N GLN A 114 -1.06 1.01 3.93
CA GLN A 114 -2.42 0.72 3.47
C GLN A 114 -2.38 0.09 2.07
N LEU A 115 -3.27 -0.87 1.82
CA LEU A 115 -3.49 -1.47 0.51
C LEU A 115 -4.70 -0.85 -0.21
N LYS A 116 -4.80 -1.10 -1.52
CA LYS A 116 -5.82 -0.53 -2.39
C LYS A 116 -7.27 -0.82 -1.99
N ASP A 117 -7.51 -1.89 -1.22
CA ASP A 117 -8.83 -2.28 -0.71
C ASP A 117 -9.21 -1.60 0.61
N GLY A 118 -8.27 -0.84 1.19
CA GLY A 118 -8.44 -0.12 2.45
C GLY A 118 -7.85 -0.83 3.66
N SER A 119 -7.47 -2.11 3.56
CA SER A 119 -6.77 -2.83 4.63
C SER A 119 -5.44 -2.16 4.97
N TYR A 120 -5.03 -2.20 6.24
CA TYR A 120 -3.84 -1.50 6.69
C TYR A 120 -3.22 -2.15 7.92
N HIS A 121 -1.90 -1.97 8.07
CA HIS A 121 -1.17 -2.19 9.31
C HIS A 121 -0.42 -0.93 9.70
N GLU A 122 -0.19 -0.75 10.99
CA GLU A 122 0.62 0.33 11.53
C GLU A 122 1.61 -0.26 12.55
N ASP A 123 2.85 0.21 12.49
CA ASP A 123 3.91 -0.23 13.37
C ASP A 123 4.86 0.93 13.71
N VAL A 124 5.75 0.72 14.68
CA VAL A 124 6.72 1.71 15.15
C VAL A 124 8.13 1.37 14.67
N GLY A 125 8.78 2.34 14.02
CA GLY A 125 10.21 2.31 13.71
C GLY A 125 11.01 3.18 14.67
N TYR A 126 12.27 2.82 14.92
CA TYR A 126 13.17 3.58 15.78
C TYR A 126 14.51 3.88 15.10
N GLY A 127 14.89 5.16 15.10
CA GLY A 127 16.18 5.66 14.64
C GLY A 127 17.06 6.06 15.81
N VAL A 128 18.33 5.63 15.77
CA VAL A 128 19.36 6.01 16.76
C VAL A 128 20.60 6.50 16.01
N SER A 129 21.14 7.64 16.43
CA SER A 129 22.43 8.17 15.96
C SER A 129 23.28 8.68 17.11
#